data_AF-A0A7C4F1I2-F1
#
_entry.id   AF-A0A7C4F1I2-F1
#
_cell.length_a   1.000
_cell.length_b   1.000
_cell.length_c   1.000
_cell.angle_alpha   90.00
_cell.angle_beta   90.00
_cell.angle_gamma   90.00
#
_symmetry.space_group_name_H-M   'P 1'
#
loop_
_entity.id
_entity.type
_entity.pdbx_description
1 polymer ?
#
loop_
_entity_poly.entity_id
_entity_poly.type
_entity_poly.pdbx_seq_one_letter_code
_entity_poly.pdbx_strand_id
1 'polypeptide(L)'
;MDRLEQFGFNHRKTLHYISGYGLLTIILIALGYLAPLNLLIWIAGLSCFSAGAWLHSFMDVFDGFWAEDINKGVYEHLTRRWLRALNWIPFATLWEWSLQSFSMVFVIGISPQLESLFAIPGWLMATISYFAIWLFSTVYEFYISVPKRWEIEDRALLRAGLTPKYRRRMAIR
;
A
#
# COMPACT_ATOMS: atom_id res chain seq x y z
N MET A 1 5.81 3.27 -13.90
CA MET A 1 4.47 2.92 -14.42
C MET A 1 4.18 1.51 -14.00
N ASP A 2 3.02 1.29 -13.38
CA ASP A 2 2.57 -0.05 -12.99
C ASP A 2 2.20 -0.87 -14.25
N ARG A 3 2.24 -2.21 -14.18
CA ARG A 3 1.98 -3.09 -15.33
C ARG A 3 0.60 -2.88 -15.94
N LEU A 4 -0.40 -2.53 -15.11
CA LEU A 4 -1.75 -2.22 -15.55
C LEU A 4 -1.83 -0.90 -16.33
N GLU A 5 -0.95 0.06 -16.05
CA GLU A 5 -0.93 1.36 -16.72
C GLU A 5 -0.46 1.28 -18.17
N GLN A 6 0.31 0.24 -18.52
CA GLN A 6 0.71 -0.05 -19.90
C GLN A 6 -0.49 -0.37 -20.81
N PHE A 7 -1.63 -0.76 -20.22
CA PHE A 7 -2.88 -1.03 -20.93
C PHE A 7 -3.86 0.14 -20.94
N GLY A 8 -3.41 1.37 -20.59
CA GLY A 8 -4.25 2.57 -20.59
C GLY A 8 -5.07 2.78 -19.31
N PHE A 9 -4.88 1.93 -18.30
CA PHE A 9 -5.56 2.05 -17.01
C PHE A 9 -4.79 2.96 -16.05
N ASN A 10 -5.31 4.14 -15.73
CA ASN A 10 -4.68 5.03 -14.76
C ASN A 10 -5.01 4.58 -13.32
N HIS A 11 -4.25 3.61 -12.80
CA HIS A 11 -4.48 2.97 -11.51
C HIS A 11 -4.69 3.98 -10.36
N ARG A 12 -3.83 5.00 -10.26
CA ARG A 12 -3.91 6.07 -9.25
C ARG A 12 -5.10 7.01 -9.40
N LYS A 13 -5.70 7.05 -10.59
CA LYS A 13 -6.93 7.80 -10.86
C LYS A 13 -8.18 6.95 -10.78
N THR A 14 -8.12 5.65 -11.03
CA THR A 14 -9.32 4.81 -11.17
C THR A 14 -9.61 3.95 -9.96
N LEU A 15 -8.60 3.53 -9.19
CA LEU A 15 -8.79 2.63 -8.04
C LEU A 15 -8.51 3.28 -6.68
N HIS A 16 -7.93 4.47 -6.65
CA HIS A 16 -7.53 5.10 -5.39
C HIS A 16 -8.56 6.13 -4.95
N TYR A 17 -9.47 5.70 -4.09
CA TYR A 17 -10.50 6.55 -3.48
C TYR A 17 -10.14 6.86 -2.03
N ILE A 18 -9.08 7.65 -1.77
CA ILE A 18 -8.63 7.96 -0.39
C ILE A 18 -9.82 8.31 0.52
N SER A 19 -10.47 9.45 0.27
CA SER A 19 -11.56 9.93 1.13
C SER A 19 -12.80 9.02 1.08
N GLY A 20 -13.04 8.37 -0.06
CA GLY A 20 -14.17 7.46 -0.24
C GLY A 20 -14.05 6.16 0.56
N TYR A 21 -12.89 5.50 0.50
CA TYR A 21 -12.60 4.31 1.28
C TYR A 21 -12.53 4.61 2.78
N GLY A 22 -11.96 5.75 3.17
CA GLY A 22 -11.94 6.18 4.57
C GLY A 22 -13.36 6.39 5.13
N LEU A 23 -14.21 7.11 4.40
CA LEU A 23 -15.60 7.33 4.78
C LEU A 23 -16.39 6.00 4.85
N LEU A 24 -16.23 5.14 3.84
CA LEU A 24 -16.90 3.83 3.80
C LEU A 24 -16.47 2.97 5.00
N THR A 25 -15.19 2.99 5.36
CA THR A 25 -14.67 2.28 6.53
C THR A 25 -15.37 2.73 7.82
N ILE A 26 -15.48 4.04 8.04
CA ILE A 26 -16.17 4.60 9.23
C ILE A 26 -17.63 4.16 9.28
N ILE A 27 -18.34 4.23 8.14
CA ILE A 27 -19.73 3.81 8.03
C ILE A 27 -19.87 2.32 8.36
N LEU A 28 -19.02 1.45 7.79
CA LEU A 28 -19.08 0.01 8.02
C LEU A 28 -18.78 -0.34 9.47
N ILE A 29 -17.81 0.32 10.11
CA ILE A 29 -17.53 0.14 11.54
C ILE A 29 -18.76 0.52 12.37
N ALA A 30 -19.38 1.67 12.09
CA ALA A 30 -20.59 2.11 12.79
C ALA A 30 -21.76 1.13 12.61
N LEU A 31 -21.97 0.64 11.39
CA LEU A 31 -22.99 -0.38 11.09
C LEU A 31 -22.71 -1.70 11.82
N GLY A 32 -21.45 -2.08 12.00
CA GLY A 32 -21.07 -3.29 12.73
C GLY A 32 -21.58 -3.31 14.18
N TYR A 33 -21.62 -2.15 14.85
CA TYR A 33 -22.16 -2.03 16.21
C TYR A 33 -23.68 -2.23 16.29
N LEU A 34 -24.39 -2.00 15.19
CA LEU A 34 -25.85 -2.11 15.11
C LEU A 34 -26.31 -3.40 14.42
N ALA A 35 -25.37 -4.17 13.87
CA ALA A 35 -25.68 -5.31 13.03
C ALA A 35 -26.06 -6.55 13.84
N PRO A 36 -27.03 -7.34 13.35
CA PRO A 36 -27.25 -8.70 13.82
C PRO A 36 -25.98 -9.57 13.74
N LEU A 37 -25.83 -10.54 14.65
CA LEU A 37 -24.64 -11.39 14.75
C LEU A 37 -24.31 -12.13 13.45
N ASN A 38 -25.32 -12.56 12.69
CA ASN A 38 -25.14 -13.26 11.41
C ASN A 38 -24.58 -12.36 10.28
N LEU A 39 -24.69 -11.03 10.42
CA LEU A 39 -24.13 -10.07 9.46
C LEU A 39 -22.78 -9.50 9.90
N LEU A 40 -22.43 -9.63 11.19
CA LEU A 40 -21.25 -9.01 11.77
C LEU A 40 -19.96 -9.40 11.05
N ILE A 41 -19.78 -10.69 10.70
CA ILE A 41 -18.57 -11.17 10.03
C ILE A 41 -18.38 -10.54 8.64
N TRP A 42 -19.47 -10.36 7.90
CA TRP A 42 -19.42 -9.75 6.56
C TRP A 42 -19.09 -8.27 6.64
N ILE A 43 -19.71 -7.56 7.59
CA ILE A 43 -19.45 -6.13 7.82
C ILE A 43 -18.02 -5.91 8.29
N ALA A 44 -17.51 -6.77 9.18
CA ALA A 44 -16.11 -6.74 9.62
C ALA A 44 -15.15 -7.01 8.46
N GLY A 45 -15.44 -7.99 7.60
CA GLY A 45 -14.63 -8.26 6.41
C GLY A 45 -14.57 -7.06 5.46
N LEU A 46 -15.73 -6.46 5.16
CA LEU A 46 -15.81 -5.27 4.30
C LEU A 46 -15.16 -4.04 4.92
N SER A 47 -15.24 -3.86 6.24
CA SER A 47 -14.61 -2.74 6.93
C SER A 47 -13.08 -2.87 6.88
N CYS A 48 -12.54 -4.07 7.14
CA CYS A 48 -11.12 -4.36 7.00
C CYS A 48 -10.63 -4.16 5.56
N PHE A 49 -11.38 -4.65 4.57
CA PHE A 49 -11.05 -4.43 3.15
C PHE A 49 -11.01 -2.94 2.79
N SER A 50 -12.05 -2.20 3.18
CA SER A 50 -12.14 -0.76 2.91
C SER A 50 -11.03 0.02 3.65
N ALA A 51 -10.69 -0.37 4.88
CA ALA A 51 -9.62 0.23 5.66
C ALA A 51 -8.26 -0.01 4.99
N GLY A 52 -8.02 -1.23 4.49
CA GLY A 52 -6.82 -1.57 3.74
C GLY A 52 -6.71 -0.76 2.45
N ALA A 53 -7.79 -0.67 1.67
CA ALA A 53 -7.84 0.11 0.43
C ALA A 53 -7.63 1.61 0.69
N TRP A 54 -8.20 2.14 1.78
CA TRP A 54 -7.98 3.50 2.24
C TRP A 54 -6.51 3.74 2.59
N LEU A 55 -5.95 2.89 3.45
CA LEU A 55 -4.56 3.01 3.90
C LEU A 55 -3.61 2.93 2.71
N HIS A 56 -3.80 1.97 1.81
CA HIS A 56 -3.04 1.86 0.57
C HIS A 56 -3.10 3.15 -0.26
N SER A 57 -4.31 3.67 -0.50
CA SER A 57 -4.49 4.93 -1.23
C SER A 57 -3.87 6.13 -0.53
N PHE A 58 -3.90 6.16 0.81
CA PHE A 58 -3.28 7.21 1.60
C PHE A 58 -1.75 7.13 1.54
N MET A 59 -1.18 5.92 1.57
CA MET A 59 0.26 5.69 1.48
C MET A 59 0.84 6.16 0.15
N ASP A 60 0.08 6.11 -0.95
CA ASP A 60 0.50 6.64 -2.24
C ASP A 60 0.75 8.17 -2.24
N VAL A 61 0.22 8.91 -1.26
CA VAL A 61 0.56 10.34 -1.07
C VAL A 61 2.03 10.51 -0.67
N PHE A 62 2.57 9.55 0.08
CA PHE A 62 3.97 9.54 0.52
C PHE A 62 4.91 8.92 -0.51
N ASP A 63 4.35 8.29 -1.53
CA ASP A 63 5.08 7.61 -2.58
C ASP A 63 5.55 8.59 -3.68
N GLY A 64 6.16 8.07 -4.75
CA GLY A 64 6.69 8.83 -5.88
C GLY A 64 5.65 9.48 -6.80
N PHE A 65 6.13 10.30 -7.74
CA PHE A 65 5.32 10.98 -8.76
C PHE A 65 4.59 10.00 -9.69
N TRP A 66 3.37 10.36 -10.07
CA TRP A 66 2.60 9.65 -11.09
C TRP A 66 2.92 10.16 -12.49
N ALA A 67 3.18 9.25 -13.42
CA ALA A 67 3.49 9.52 -14.83
C ALA A 67 4.56 10.62 -15.03
N GLU A 68 5.57 10.68 -14.16
CA GLU A 68 6.66 11.67 -14.20
C GLU A 68 6.22 13.13 -13.99
N ASP A 69 4.98 13.38 -13.59
CA ASP A 69 4.47 14.72 -13.27
C ASP A 69 4.60 15.00 -11.77
N ILE A 70 5.48 15.94 -11.43
CA ILE A 70 5.79 16.31 -10.03
C ILE A 70 4.56 16.81 -9.25
N ASN A 71 3.49 17.21 -9.93
CA ASN A 71 2.27 17.70 -9.31
C ASN A 71 1.23 16.60 -9.05
N LYS A 72 1.47 15.37 -9.52
CA LYS A 72 0.53 14.26 -9.44
C LYS A 72 1.07 13.15 -8.54
N GLY A 73 0.45 12.96 -7.39
CA GLY A 73 0.64 11.79 -6.52
C GLY A 73 -0.54 10.86 -6.65
N VAL A 74 -1.65 11.20 -5.98
CA VAL A 74 -2.90 10.44 -5.98
C VAL A 74 -4.06 11.34 -6.38
N TYR A 75 -5.03 10.80 -7.11
CA TYR A 75 -6.22 11.56 -7.48
C TYR A 75 -7.30 11.47 -6.39
N GLU A 76 -7.64 12.60 -5.78
CA GLU A 76 -8.74 12.70 -4.85
C GLU A 76 -10.06 12.92 -5.61
N HIS A 77 -10.96 11.95 -5.48
CA HIS A 77 -12.22 11.92 -6.22
C HIS A 77 -13.28 12.90 -5.71
N LEU A 78 -13.29 13.18 -4.41
CA LEU A 78 -14.26 14.11 -3.82
C LEU A 78 -13.98 15.55 -4.25
N THR A 79 -12.73 15.98 -4.19
CA THR A 79 -12.29 17.33 -4.62
C THR A 79 -11.97 17.41 -6.11
N ARG A 80 -11.88 16.26 -6.80
CA ARG A 80 -11.50 16.11 -8.21
C ARG A 80 -10.13 16.71 -8.51
N ARG A 81 -9.18 16.54 -7.60
CA ARG A 81 -7.83 17.13 -7.68
C ARG A 81 -6.77 16.08 -7.50
N TRP A 82 -5.62 16.30 -8.12
CA TRP A 82 -4.41 15.56 -7.79
C TRP A 82 -3.83 16.10 -6.48
N LEU A 83 -3.66 15.23 -5.50
CA LEU A 83 -2.83 15.48 -4.34
C LEU A 83 -1.37 15.31 -4.77
N ARG A 84 -0.52 16.23 -4.32
CA ARG A 84 0.91 16.18 -4.60
C ARG A 84 1.55 15.01 -3.87
N ALA A 85 2.44 14.31 -4.57
CA ALA A 85 3.31 13.31 -3.97
C ALA A 85 4.35 13.98 -3.05
N LEU A 86 4.60 13.40 -1.90
CA LEU A 86 5.60 13.88 -0.93
C LEU A 86 6.99 13.26 -1.18
N ASN A 87 7.04 12.11 -1.87
CA ASN A 87 8.24 11.32 -2.13
C ASN A 87 9.07 11.10 -0.86
N TRP A 88 8.44 10.54 0.18
CA TRP A 88 9.09 10.17 1.44
C TRP A 88 9.41 8.68 1.48
N ILE A 89 8.61 7.85 0.82
CA ILE A 89 8.69 6.40 0.89
C ILE A 89 8.91 5.87 -0.53
N PRO A 90 10.09 5.32 -0.87
CA PRO A 90 10.36 4.87 -2.23
C PRO A 90 9.93 3.42 -2.51
N PHE A 91 9.61 2.63 -1.46
CA PHE A 91 9.49 1.17 -1.53
C PHE A 91 8.06 0.62 -1.57
N ALA A 92 7.02 1.47 -1.54
CA ALA A 92 5.63 1.02 -1.51
C ALA A 92 5.15 0.58 -2.90
N THR A 93 5.44 -0.67 -3.30
CA THR A 93 4.97 -1.23 -4.57
C THR A 93 3.72 -2.10 -4.38
N LEU A 94 2.89 -2.22 -5.42
CA LEU A 94 1.73 -3.11 -5.42
C LEU A 94 2.11 -4.56 -5.06
N TRP A 95 3.31 -5.01 -5.48
CA TRP A 95 3.80 -6.35 -5.18
C TRP A 95 4.05 -6.56 -3.69
N GLU A 96 4.72 -5.60 -3.03
CA GLU A 96 4.98 -5.63 -1.59
C GLU A 96 3.66 -5.70 -0.81
N TRP A 97 2.71 -4.82 -1.13
CA TRP A 97 1.38 -4.78 -0.50
C TRP A 97 0.58 -6.07 -0.75
N SER A 98 0.64 -6.61 -1.97
CA SER A 98 -0.05 -7.86 -2.31
C SER A 98 0.52 -9.04 -1.53
N LEU A 99 1.85 -9.18 -1.50
CA LEU A 99 2.52 -10.26 -0.79
C LEU A 99 2.22 -10.19 0.71
N GLN A 100 2.28 -9.00 1.31
CA GLN A 100 1.93 -8.77 2.70
C GLN A 100 0.46 -9.13 3.00
N SER A 101 -0.46 -8.71 2.12
CA SER A 101 -1.89 -8.98 2.28
C SER A 101 -2.21 -10.48 2.20
N PHE A 102 -1.67 -11.19 1.20
CA PHE A 102 -1.83 -12.63 1.07
C PHE A 102 -1.21 -13.38 2.25
N SER A 103 -0.02 -12.96 2.67
CA SER A 103 0.66 -13.56 3.81
C SER A 103 -0.18 -13.43 5.06
N MET A 104 -0.71 -12.23 5.34
CA MET A 104 -1.56 -11.97 6.50
C MET A 104 -2.86 -12.78 6.49
N VAL A 105 -3.55 -12.86 5.35
CA VAL A 105 -4.78 -13.66 5.21
C VAL A 105 -4.49 -15.15 5.44
N PHE A 106 -3.45 -15.67 4.79
CA PHE A 106 -3.05 -17.08 4.93
C PHE A 106 -2.72 -17.40 6.39
N VAL A 107 -1.87 -16.55 6.97
CA VAL A 107 -1.43 -16.63 8.35
C VAL A 107 -2.59 -16.61 9.35
N ILE A 108 -3.53 -15.66 9.21
CA ILE A 108 -4.71 -15.59 10.09
C ILE A 108 -5.54 -16.86 9.92
N GLY A 109 -5.74 -17.30 8.67
CA GLY A 109 -6.55 -18.48 8.34
C GLY A 109 -5.99 -19.80 8.89
N ILE A 110 -4.66 -19.93 9.00
CA ILE A 110 -3.99 -21.11 9.56
C ILE A 110 -3.68 -20.99 11.06
N SER A 111 -3.73 -19.78 11.61
CA SER A 111 -3.29 -19.53 12.99
C SER A 111 -4.04 -20.38 14.05
N PRO A 112 -5.37 -20.62 13.97
CA PRO A 112 -6.06 -21.48 14.92
C PRO A 112 -5.62 -22.95 14.83
N GLN A 113 -5.28 -23.43 13.64
CA GLN A 113 -4.82 -24.80 13.42
C GLN A 113 -3.40 -24.98 13.96
N LEU A 114 -2.56 -23.94 13.90
CA LEU A 114 -1.21 -24.00 14.44
C LEU A 114 -1.18 -24.06 15.98
N GLU A 115 -2.17 -23.48 16.67
CA GLU A 115 -2.31 -23.63 18.13
C GLU A 115 -2.53 -25.08 18.57
N SER A 116 -3.08 -25.92 17.68
CA SER A 116 -3.21 -27.36 17.96
C SER A 116 -1.91 -28.15 17.76
N LEU A 117 -0.93 -27.58 17.07
CA LEU A 117 0.32 -28.24 16.69
C LEU A 117 1.53 -27.75 17.50
N PHE A 118 1.50 -26.51 17.99
CA PHE A 118 2.61 -25.87 18.69
C PHE A 118 2.15 -25.19 19.97
N ALA A 119 3.03 -25.10 20.98
CA ALA A 119 2.79 -24.34 22.21
C ALA A 119 2.84 -22.80 22.02
N ILE A 120 2.94 -22.34 20.77
CA ILE A 120 3.05 -20.92 20.42
C ILE A 120 1.67 -20.44 19.99
N PRO A 121 1.16 -19.32 20.54
CA PRO A 121 -0.10 -18.74 20.08
C PRO A 121 -0.09 -18.46 18.58
N GLY A 122 -1.20 -18.73 17.90
CA GLY A 122 -1.29 -18.60 16.45
C GLY A 122 -1.01 -17.17 15.96
N TRP A 123 -1.45 -16.17 16.74
CA TRP A 123 -1.21 -14.76 16.45
C TRP A 123 0.28 -14.37 16.52
N LEU A 124 1.10 -15.07 17.32
CA LEU A 124 2.52 -14.78 17.43
C LEU A 124 3.28 -15.34 16.23
N MET A 125 2.99 -16.59 15.84
CA MET A 125 3.50 -17.16 14.59
C MET A 125 3.09 -16.29 13.41
N ALA A 126 1.85 -15.80 13.42
CA ALA A 126 1.35 -14.92 12.41
C ALA A 126 2.18 -13.64 12.25
N THR A 127 2.44 -12.99 13.38
CA THR A 127 3.23 -11.75 13.43
C THR A 127 4.66 -11.98 12.95
N ILE A 128 5.30 -13.08 13.37
CA ILE A 128 6.67 -13.43 12.98
C ILE A 128 6.75 -13.70 11.47
N SER A 129 5.84 -14.52 10.92
CA SER A 129 5.79 -14.81 9.50
C SER A 129 5.57 -13.56 8.66
N TYR A 130 4.62 -12.71 9.08
CA TYR A 130 4.39 -11.41 8.45
C TYR A 130 5.66 -10.55 8.45
N PHE A 131 6.33 -10.41 9.60
CA PHE A 131 7.54 -9.59 9.72
C PHE A 131 8.70 -10.11 8.88
N ALA A 132 8.89 -11.44 8.81
CA ALA A 132 9.93 -12.05 7.98
C ALA A 132 9.68 -11.79 6.48
N ILE A 133 8.44 -11.95 6.02
CA ILE A 133 8.05 -11.71 4.63
C ILE A 133 8.17 -10.22 4.29
N TRP A 134 7.70 -9.35 5.19
CA TRP A 134 7.84 -7.91 5.09
C TRP A 134 9.32 -7.53 4.93
N LEU A 135 10.18 -7.95 5.86
CA LEU A 135 11.60 -7.62 5.84
C LEU A 135 12.29 -8.06 4.55
N PHE A 136 12.05 -9.30 4.11
CA PHE A 136 12.63 -9.81 2.87
C PHE A 136 12.14 -9.01 1.65
N SER A 137 10.83 -8.74 1.57
CA SER A 137 10.23 -7.96 0.49
C SER A 137 10.78 -6.53 0.46
N THR A 138 10.86 -5.86 1.60
CA THR A 138 11.39 -4.49 1.71
C THR A 138 12.85 -4.44 1.30
N VAL A 139 13.67 -5.39 1.75
CA VAL A 139 15.09 -5.49 1.35
C VAL A 139 15.20 -5.69 -0.16
N TYR A 140 14.46 -6.65 -0.72
CA TYR A 140 14.45 -6.90 -2.15
C TYR A 140 14.06 -5.64 -2.96
N GLU A 141 12.95 -4.99 -2.60
CA GLU A 141 12.48 -3.78 -3.27
C GLU A 141 13.48 -2.62 -3.16
N PHE A 142 14.09 -2.45 -1.98
CA PHE A 142 15.09 -1.41 -1.74
C PHE A 142 16.33 -1.56 -2.63
N TYR A 143 16.80 -2.78 -2.87
CA TYR A 143 17.98 -3.00 -3.71
C TYR A 143 17.65 -3.09 -5.20
N ILE A 144 16.44 -3.52 -5.58
CA ILE A 144 16.12 -3.82 -6.99
C ILE A 144 15.26 -2.74 -7.65
N SER A 145 14.19 -2.29 -6.99
CA SER A 145 13.19 -1.40 -7.59
C SER A 145 13.43 0.06 -7.30
N VAL A 146 13.80 0.39 -6.06
CA VAL A 146 14.04 1.76 -5.61
C VAL A 146 15.06 2.50 -6.47
N PRO A 147 16.23 1.92 -6.87
CA PRO A 147 17.20 2.63 -7.69
C PRO A 147 16.65 3.04 -9.05
N LYS A 148 15.88 2.15 -9.70
CA LYS A 148 15.24 2.42 -11.00
C LYS A 148 14.21 3.53 -10.89
N ARG A 149 13.43 3.51 -9.81
CA ARG A 149 12.41 4.51 -9.53
C ARG A 149 13.01 5.89 -9.28
N TRP A 150 14.06 5.96 -8.44
CA TRP A 150 14.78 7.21 -8.21
C TRP A 150 15.35 7.81 -9.49
N GLU A 151 15.85 7.01 -10.41
CA GLU A 151 16.33 7.52 -11.70
C GLU A 151 15.21 8.20 -12.51
N ILE A 152 14.01 7.61 -12.51
CA ILE A 152 12.83 8.19 -13.16
C ILE A 152 12.42 9.51 -12.47
N GLU A 153 12.38 9.52 -11.14
CA GLU A 153 12.02 10.71 -10.36
C GLU A 153 13.06 11.84 -10.50
N ASP A 154 14.35 11.52 -10.49
CA ASP A 154 15.44 12.48 -10.73
C ASP A 154 15.27 13.14 -12.10
N ARG A 155 14.98 12.36 -13.15
CA ARG A 155 14.70 12.88 -14.50
C ARG A 155 13.46 13.76 -14.56
N ALA A 156 12.43 13.44 -13.79
CA ALA A 156 11.22 14.27 -13.68
C ALA A 156 11.53 15.62 -13.01
N LEU A 157 12.28 15.60 -11.89
CA LEU A 157 12.72 16.81 -11.19
C LEU A 157 13.59 17.71 -12.08
N LEU A 158 14.58 17.13 -12.77
CA LEU A 158 15.46 17.87 -13.67
C LEU A 158 14.69 18.54 -14.80
N ARG A 159 13.71 17.84 -15.41
CA ARG A 159 12.82 18.43 -16.43
C ARG A 159 11.99 19.58 -15.89
N ALA A 160 11.66 19.57 -14.61
CA ALA A 160 10.96 20.66 -13.92
C ALA A 160 11.89 21.78 -13.43
N GLY A 161 13.21 21.71 -13.72
CA GLY A 161 14.19 22.70 -13.24
C GLY A 161 14.49 22.60 -11.75
N LEU A 162 14.14 21.48 -11.10
CA LEU A 162 14.36 21.22 -9.69
C LEU A 162 15.61 20.35 -9.47
N THR A 163 16.26 20.53 -8.32
CA THR A 163 17.41 19.71 -7.94
C THR A 163 16.95 18.35 -7.40
N PRO A 164 17.50 17.23 -7.90
CA PRO A 164 17.23 15.90 -7.36
C PRO A 164 17.43 15.81 -5.83
N LYS A 165 16.47 15.19 -5.15
CA LYS A 165 16.41 15.14 -3.68
C LYS A 165 17.45 14.18 -3.08
N TYR A 166 17.81 13.11 -3.80
CA TYR A 166 18.68 12.06 -3.29
C TYR A 166 20.11 12.22 -3.84
N ARG A 167 21.07 12.64 -3.00
CA ARG A 167 22.49 12.41 -3.31
C ARG A 167 22.73 10.90 -3.23
N ARG A 168 22.92 10.24 -4.37
CA ARG A 168 23.30 8.82 -4.49
C ARG A 168 24.64 8.55 -3.81
N ARG A 169 24.65 8.42 -2.47
CA ARG A 169 25.81 7.94 -1.71
C ARG A 169 25.71 6.46 -1.35
N MET A 170 24.58 5.81 -1.63
CA MET A 170 24.34 4.40 -1.30
C MET A 170 24.36 3.46 -2.52
N ALA A 171 24.99 3.87 -3.63
CA ALA A 171 25.52 2.88 -4.57
C ALA A 171 26.81 2.33 -3.94
N ILE A 172 26.66 1.34 -3.08
CA ILE A 172 27.76 0.48 -2.65
C ILE A 172 28.38 -0.06 -3.94
N ARG A 173 29.63 0.32 -4.18
CA ARG A 173 30.49 -0.28 -5.20
C ARG A 173 30.88 -1.69 -4.78
#